data_AF-A0A4Q5XFQ4-F1
#
_entry.id   AF-A0A4Q5XFQ4-F1
#
_cell.length_a   1.000
_cell.length_b   1.000
_cell.length_c   1.000
_cell.angle_alpha   90.00
_cell.angle_beta   90.00
_cell.angle_gamma   90.00
#
_symmetry.space_group_name_H-M   'P 1'
#
loop_
_entity.id
_entity.type
_entity.pdbx_description
1 polymer ?
#
loop_
_entity_poly.entity_id
_entity_poly.type
_entity_poly.pdbx_seq_one_letter_code
_entity_poly.pdbx_strand_id
1 'polypeptide(L)'
;MAEVSVPCGSCGKPIRGGDDFCEACGSKVDPSLKTALRDRLAASDADYAAHKKKMSSAQGTIGALAILFVIGGAVFYFITRGQVDDALQQLAGVGDAQPLNEAVGSATTVGELRSALQSQPYQVLGLNLFLAAVMAGLWVWSKRALLPAIITALGIYVAVQLASAMYDPKTLAQGMILKVIVIVALVKGVQSALAAQKVELAR
;
A
#
# COMPACT_ATOMS: atom_id res chain seq x y z
N MET A 1 -1.47 24.90 10.93
CA MET A 1 -1.41 25.95 9.91
C MET A 1 -0.26 26.86 10.31
N ALA A 2 0.93 26.73 9.71
CA ALA A 2 2.06 27.57 10.07
C ALA A 2 1.82 28.83 9.30
N GLU A 3 1.60 29.86 10.08
CA GLU A 3 1.78 31.20 9.62
C GLU A 3 3.22 31.37 9.19
N VAL A 4 3.41 31.50 7.88
CA VAL A 4 4.57 32.20 7.34
C VAL A 4 4.53 33.59 7.97
N SER A 5 5.36 33.78 8.99
CA SER A 5 5.45 35.03 9.73
C SER A 5 6.83 35.61 9.61
N VAL A 6 6.89 36.95 9.56
CA VAL A 6 8.13 37.71 9.53
C VAL A 6 8.11 38.66 10.72
N PRO A 7 9.22 38.83 11.46
CA PRO A 7 9.25 39.72 12.60
C PRO A 7 9.01 41.17 12.16
N CYS A 8 8.18 41.88 12.92
CA CYS A 8 7.95 43.31 12.74
C CYS A 8 9.25 44.09 12.91
N GLY A 9 9.59 44.95 11.95
CA GLY A 9 10.78 45.82 12.07
C GLY A 9 10.71 46.83 13.22
N SER A 10 9.52 47.08 13.77
CA SER A 10 9.30 48.06 14.85
C SER A 10 9.28 47.41 16.24
N CYS A 11 8.55 46.31 16.42
CA CYS A 11 8.39 45.66 17.73
C CYS A 11 8.85 44.20 17.81
N GLY A 12 9.39 43.64 16.73
CA GLY A 12 9.92 42.27 16.66
C GLY A 12 8.88 41.14 16.68
N LYS A 13 7.59 41.44 16.92
CA LYS A 13 6.52 40.43 16.96
C LYS A 13 6.18 39.90 15.57
N PRO A 14 5.76 38.63 15.44
CA PRO A 14 5.43 38.04 14.14
C PRO A 14 4.24 38.74 13.49
N ILE A 15 4.35 39.03 12.20
CA ILE A 15 3.28 39.57 11.35
C ILE A 15 2.80 38.46 10.40
N ARG A 16 1.48 38.36 10.18
CA ARG A 16 0.88 37.35 9.31
C ARG A 16 0.88 37.83 7.85
N GLY A 17 0.90 36.88 6.93
CA GLY A 17 0.85 37.19 5.50
C GLY A 17 -0.51 37.78 5.10
N GLY A 18 -0.54 39.06 4.71
CA GLY A 18 -1.75 39.73 4.21
C GLY A 18 -2.08 41.05 4.92
N ASP A 19 -1.55 41.26 6.12
CA ASP A 19 -1.88 42.43 6.94
C ASP A 19 -1.21 43.72 6.45
N ASP A 20 -1.95 44.84 6.52
CA ASP A 20 -1.41 46.19 6.24
C ASP A 20 -0.71 46.81 7.47
N PHE A 21 -1.00 46.28 8.67
CA PHE A 21 -0.51 46.78 9.95
C PHE A 21 -0.15 45.62 10.89
N CYS A 22 0.81 45.82 11.78
CA CYS A 22 1.14 44.85 12.82
C CYS A 22 0.03 44.81 13.89
N GLU A 23 -0.63 43.66 14.08
CA GLU A 23 -1.70 43.48 15.09
C GLU A 23 -1.25 43.80 16.53
N ALA A 24 0.05 43.73 16.81
CA ALA A 24 0.56 43.89 18.17
C ALA A 24 1.02 45.31 18.53
N CYS A 25 1.45 46.12 17.56
CA CYS A 25 1.95 47.48 17.81
C CYS A 25 1.31 48.55 16.91
N GLY A 26 0.49 48.17 15.94
CA GLY A 26 -0.19 49.09 15.02
C GLY A 26 0.70 49.73 13.96
N SER A 27 2.02 49.44 13.93
CA SER A 27 2.92 49.98 12.91
C SER A 27 2.56 49.46 11.52
N LYS A 28 2.64 50.35 10.52
CA LYS A 28 2.41 49.98 9.11
C LYS A 28 3.51 49.03 8.64
N VAL A 29 3.11 47.96 7.97
CA VAL A 29 4.07 46.99 7.44
C VAL A 29 4.82 47.61 6.27
N ASP A 30 6.15 47.49 6.29
CA ASP A 30 6.98 48.01 5.21
C ASP A 30 6.64 47.31 3.87
N PRO A 31 6.50 48.05 2.76
CA PRO A 31 6.17 47.46 1.45
C PRO A 31 7.15 46.39 0.98
N SER A 32 8.44 46.51 1.32
CA SER A 32 9.46 45.51 1.00
C SER A 32 9.22 44.21 1.78
N LEU A 33 8.83 44.33 3.06
CA LEU A 33 8.47 43.20 3.92
C LEU A 33 7.20 42.49 3.40
N LYS A 34 6.21 43.27 2.94
CA LYS A 34 4.96 42.73 2.35
C LYS A 34 5.21 41.98 1.05
N THR A 35 6.19 42.43 0.26
CA THR A 35 6.62 41.73 -0.96
C THR A 35 7.33 40.42 -0.60
N ALA A 36 8.29 40.47 0.33
CA ALA A 36 9.00 39.28 0.82
C ALA A 36 8.07 38.22 1.44
N LEU A 37 7.03 38.63 2.18
CA LEU A 37 5.99 37.73 2.71
C LEU A 37 5.19 37.06 1.59
N ARG A 38 4.75 37.82 0.59
CA ARG A 38 4.01 37.28 -0.57
C ARG A 38 4.85 36.29 -1.37
N ASP A 39 6.11 36.60 -1.62
CA ASP A 39 7.03 35.69 -2.33
C ASP A 39 7.25 34.39 -1.55
N ARG A 40 7.39 34.48 -0.22
CA ARG A 40 7.48 33.29 0.65
C ARG A 40 6.21 32.46 0.68
N LEU A 41 5.03 33.08 0.74
CA LEU A 41 3.76 32.37 0.63
C LEU A 41 3.62 31.67 -0.72
N ALA A 42 3.91 32.38 -1.81
CA ALA A 42 3.85 31.83 -3.17
C ALA A 42 4.80 30.65 -3.36
N ALA A 43 6.03 30.72 -2.81
CA ALA A 43 6.96 29.61 -2.78
C ALA A 43 6.41 28.42 -1.97
N SER A 44 5.83 28.69 -0.79
CA SER A 44 5.22 27.64 0.04
C SER A 44 4.02 26.96 -0.64
N ASP A 45 3.18 27.71 -1.35
CA ASP A 45 2.05 27.17 -2.12
C ASP A 45 2.51 26.35 -3.33
N ALA A 46 3.56 26.80 -4.02
CA ALA A 46 4.17 26.06 -5.13
C ALA A 46 4.77 24.72 -4.65
N ASP A 47 5.49 24.74 -3.53
CA ASP A 47 6.02 23.53 -2.90
C ASP A 47 4.88 22.58 -2.50
N TYR A 48 3.82 23.11 -1.88
CA TYR A 48 2.64 22.31 -1.52
C TYR A 48 1.96 21.68 -2.73
N ALA A 49 1.79 22.42 -3.83
CA ALA A 49 1.21 21.90 -5.06
C ALA A 49 2.06 20.76 -5.65
N ALA A 50 3.39 20.91 -5.63
CA ALA A 50 4.32 19.87 -6.04
C ALA A 50 4.22 18.62 -5.15
N HIS A 51 4.09 18.80 -3.84
CA HIS A 51 3.91 17.70 -2.89
C HIS A 51 2.55 17.00 -3.04
N LYS A 52 1.46 17.75 -3.23
CA LYS A 52 0.11 17.20 -3.45
C LYS A 52 0.05 16.34 -4.71
N LYS A 53 0.71 16.75 -5.80
CA LYS A 53 0.81 15.96 -7.03
C LYS A 53 1.60 14.66 -6.84
N LYS A 54 2.62 14.67 -5.98
CA LYS A 54 3.34 13.44 -5.60
C LYS A 54 2.48 12.52 -4.72
N MET A 55 1.64 13.07 -3.84
CA MET A 55 0.73 12.29 -2.99
C MET A 55 -0.34 11.52 -3.79
N SER A 56 -0.89 12.10 -4.86
CA SER A 56 -1.85 11.37 -5.70
C SER A 56 -1.23 10.17 -6.42
N SER A 57 0.07 10.22 -6.69
CA SER A 57 0.80 9.06 -7.24
C SER A 57 0.89 7.91 -6.23
N ALA A 58 1.18 8.21 -4.96
CA ALA A 58 1.22 7.21 -3.89
C ALA A 58 -0.17 6.59 -3.62
N GLN A 59 -1.26 7.34 -3.77
CA GLN A 59 -2.61 6.77 -3.73
C GLN A 59 -2.86 5.83 -4.93
N GLY A 60 -2.33 6.18 -6.09
CA GLY A 60 -2.42 5.35 -7.30
C GLY A 60 -1.77 3.97 -7.14
N THR A 61 -0.68 3.86 -6.36
CA THR A 61 0.02 2.57 -6.19
C THR A 61 -0.80 1.56 -5.39
N ILE A 62 -1.55 1.98 -4.36
CA ILE A 62 -2.44 1.07 -3.61
C ILE A 62 -3.54 0.53 -4.53
N GLY A 63 -4.14 1.40 -5.34
CA GLY A 63 -5.13 0.97 -6.34
C GLY A 63 -4.53 0.04 -7.40
N ALA A 64 -3.32 0.33 -7.88
CA ALA A 64 -2.60 -0.54 -8.81
C ALA A 64 -2.31 -1.92 -8.21
N LEU A 65 -1.95 -2.00 -6.92
CA LEU A 65 -1.77 -3.27 -6.22
C LEU A 65 -3.07 -4.06 -6.12
N ALA A 66 -4.21 -3.40 -5.83
CA ALA A 66 -5.51 -4.08 -5.82
C ALA A 66 -5.81 -4.75 -7.18
N ILE A 67 -5.59 -4.02 -8.29
CA ILE A 67 -5.75 -4.55 -9.65
C ILE A 67 -4.76 -5.68 -9.91
N LEU A 68 -3.50 -5.53 -9.51
CA LEU A 68 -2.46 -6.55 -9.62
C LEU A 68 -2.88 -7.85 -8.90
N PHE A 69 -3.45 -7.78 -7.70
CA PHE A 69 -3.92 -8.96 -6.97
C PHE A 69 -5.10 -9.65 -7.67
N VAL A 70 -6.02 -8.90 -8.28
CA VAL A 70 -7.11 -9.47 -9.08
C VAL A 70 -6.56 -10.21 -10.29
N ILE A 71 -5.72 -9.54 -11.09
CA ILE A 71 -5.14 -10.14 -12.31
C ILE A 71 -4.24 -11.31 -11.95
N GLY A 72 -3.35 -11.12 -10.98
CA GLY A 72 -2.43 -12.15 -10.49
C GLY A 72 -3.16 -13.35 -9.92
N GLY A 73 -4.21 -13.13 -9.12
CA GLY A 73 -5.08 -14.19 -8.60
C GLY A 73 -5.79 -14.97 -9.71
N ALA A 74 -6.30 -14.27 -10.73
CA ALA A 74 -6.94 -14.91 -11.88
C ALA A 74 -5.93 -15.74 -12.70
N VAL A 75 -4.78 -15.17 -13.07
CA VAL A 75 -3.72 -15.89 -13.82
C VAL A 75 -3.24 -17.10 -13.02
N PHE A 76 -2.97 -16.94 -11.72
CA PHE A 76 -2.50 -18.04 -10.88
C PHE A 76 -3.57 -19.13 -10.75
N TYR A 77 -4.85 -18.77 -10.62
CA TYR A 77 -5.94 -19.75 -10.63
C TYR A 77 -5.95 -20.61 -11.89
N PHE A 78 -5.78 -20.02 -13.08
CA PHE A 78 -5.72 -20.79 -14.32
C PHE A 78 -4.49 -21.70 -14.40
N ILE A 79 -3.32 -21.23 -13.94
CA ILE A 79 -2.10 -22.04 -13.90
C ILE A 79 -2.27 -23.23 -12.94
N THR A 80 -2.73 -22.98 -11.71
CA THR A 80 -2.93 -24.02 -10.70
C THR A 80 -4.02 -25.01 -11.13
N ARG A 81 -5.09 -24.54 -11.76
CA ARG A 81 -6.13 -25.41 -12.31
C ARG A 81 -5.55 -26.38 -13.35
N GLY A 82 -4.72 -25.89 -14.28
CA GLY A 82 -4.05 -26.76 -15.25
C GLY A 82 -3.19 -27.84 -14.58
N GLN A 83 -2.41 -27.47 -13.57
CA GLN A 83 -1.59 -28.42 -12.80
C GLN A 83 -2.43 -29.47 -12.05
N VAL A 84 -3.57 -29.05 -11.48
CA VAL A 84 -4.51 -29.96 -10.81
C VAL A 84 -5.11 -30.93 -11.82
N ASP A 85 -5.53 -30.46 -12.99
CA ASP A 85 -6.11 -31.30 -14.04
C ASP A 85 -5.09 -32.36 -14.53
N ASP A 86 -3.83 -31.97 -14.74
CA ASP A 86 -2.74 -32.89 -15.10
C ASP A 86 -2.50 -33.94 -14.00
N ALA A 87 -2.48 -33.53 -12.72
CA ALA A 87 -2.31 -34.43 -11.59
C ALA A 87 -3.50 -35.40 -11.42
N LEU A 88 -4.73 -34.92 -11.65
CA LEU A 88 -5.93 -35.74 -11.65
C LEU A 88 -5.91 -36.79 -12.76
N GLN A 89 -5.39 -36.43 -13.93
CA GLN A 89 -5.25 -37.36 -15.05
C GLN A 89 -4.23 -38.47 -14.75
N GLN A 90 -3.15 -38.18 -14.04
CA GLN A 90 -2.20 -39.20 -13.58
C GLN A 90 -2.80 -40.17 -12.56
N LEU A 91 -3.80 -39.71 -11.80
CA LEU A 91 -4.55 -40.53 -10.84
C LEU A 91 -5.77 -41.22 -11.48
N ALA A 92 -6.03 -41.00 -12.78
CA ALA A 92 -7.15 -41.62 -13.46
C ALA A 92 -6.92 -43.15 -13.56
N GLY A 93 -7.84 -43.92 -12.98
CA GLY A 93 -7.75 -45.39 -12.96
C GLY A 93 -7.21 -45.98 -11.65
N VAL A 94 -6.73 -45.15 -10.72
CA VAL A 94 -6.40 -45.58 -9.35
C VAL A 94 -7.68 -45.50 -8.50
N GLY A 95 -7.97 -46.58 -7.76
CA GLY A 95 -9.17 -46.66 -6.93
C GLY A 95 -9.13 -45.72 -5.72
N ASP A 96 -10.26 -45.12 -5.37
CA ASP A 96 -10.33 -44.08 -4.32
C ASP A 96 -9.91 -44.57 -2.93
N ALA A 97 -10.14 -45.86 -2.65
CA ALA A 97 -9.78 -46.51 -1.38
C ALA A 97 -8.31 -46.95 -1.31
N GLN A 98 -7.53 -46.77 -2.38
CA GLN A 98 -6.14 -47.21 -2.40
C GLN A 98 -5.30 -46.30 -1.49
N PRO A 99 -4.54 -46.86 -0.53
CA PRO A 99 -3.70 -46.06 0.35
C PRO A 99 -2.55 -45.43 -0.44
N LEU A 100 -2.20 -44.20 -0.09
CA LEU A 100 -1.01 -43.54 -0.60
C LEU A 100 0.24 -44.12 0.09
N ASN A 101 1.27 -44.44 -0.69
CA ASN A 101 2.55 -44.92 -0.16
C ASN A 101 3.28 -43.82 0.64
N GLU A 102 2.97 -42.55 0.38
CA GLU A 102 3.51 -41.40 1.08
C GLU A 102 2.38 -40.39 1.35
N ALA A 103 2.23 -39.97 2.60
CA ALA A 103 1.18 -39.03 2.98
C ALA A 103 1.49 -37.65 2.37
N VAL A 104 0.56 -37.13 1.57
CA VAL A 104 0.65 -35.78 1.01
C VAL A 104 -0.25 -34.87 1.84
N GLY A 105 0.36 -34.11 2.74
CA GLY A 105 -0.37 -33.30 3.72
C GLY A 105 -1.12 -34.21 4.70
N SER A 106 -2.45 -34.10 4.74
CA SER A 106 -3.32 -34.93 5.59
C SER A 106 -4.03 -36.06 4.85
N ALA A 107 -3.82 -36.22 3.54
CA ALA A 107 -4.51 -37.23 2.75
C ALA A 107 -3.81 -38.59 2.87
N THR A 108 -4.57 -39.63 3.22
CA THR A 108 -4.10 -41.01 3.36
C THR A 108 -4.55 -41.92 2.22
N THR A 109 -5.63 -41.54 1.53
CA THR A 109 -6.19 -42.26 0.38
C THR A 109 -6.19 -41.39 -0.88
N VAL A 110 -6.23 -42.03 -2.04
CA VAL A 110 -6.29 -41.33 -3.34
C VAL A 110 -7.56 -40.48 -3.46
N GLY A 111 -8.69 -40.95 -2.90
CA GLY A 111 -9.93 -40.19 -2.86
C GLY A 111 -9.81 -38.87 -2.07
N GLU A 112 -9.20 -38.93 -0.89
CA GLU A 112 -8.92 -37.73 -0.08
C GLU A 112 -8.01 -36.75 -0.81
N LEU A 113 -6.92 -37.24 -1.41
CA LEU A 113 -6.00 -36.41 -2.18
C LEU A 113 -6.69 -35.74 -3.36
N ARG A 114 -7.57 -36.45 -4.06
CA ARG A 114 -8.37 -35.91 -5.17
C ARG A 114 -9.26 -34.75 -4.72
N SER A 115 -9.96 -34.93 -3.60
CA SER A 115 -10.84 -33.90 -3.02
C SER A 115 -10.04 -32.67 -2.55
N ALA A 116 -8.87 -32.89 -1.96
CA ALA A 116 -7.97 -31.82 -1.54
C ALA A 116 -7.47 -31.02 -2.74
N LEU A 117 -6.98 -31.69 -3.79
CA LEU A 117 -6.51 -31.09 -5.04
C LEU A 117 -7.59 -30.23 -5.70
N GLN A 118 -8.84 -30.70 -5.76
CA GLN A 118 -9.95 -29.93 -6.35
C GLN A 118 -10.25 -28.62 -5.58
N SER A 119 -9.99 -28.59 -4.28
CA SER A 119 -10.24 -27.40 -3.45
C SER A 119 -9.12 -26.35 -3.50
N GLN A 120 -7.89 -26.76 -3.84
CA GLN A 120 -6.71 -25.87 -3.82
C GLN A 120 -6.84 -24.62 -4.71
N PRO A 121 -7.29 -24.69 -5.98
CA PRO A 121 -7.41 -23.51 -6.83
C PRO A 121 -8.37 -22.46 -6.25
N TYR A 122 -9.47 -22.90 -5.63
CA TYR A 122 -10.46 -22.00 -5.04
C TYR A 122 -9.94 -21.29 -3.80
N GLN A 123 -9.10 -21.95 -2.98
CA GLN A 123 -8.48 -21.32 -1.82
C GLN A 123 -7.55 -20.18 -2.24
N VAL A 124 -6.72 -20.39 -3.28
CA VAL A 124 -5.80 -19.36 -3.76
C VAL A 124 -6.54 -18.19 -4.39
N LEU A 125 -7.59 -18.47 -5.18
CA LEU A 125 -8.44 -17.43 -5.73
C LEU A 125 -9.14 -16.63 -4.62
N GLY A 126 -9.71 -17.32 -3.63
CA GLY A 126 -10.39 -16.71 -2.48
C GLY A 126 -9.46 -15.79 -1.67
N LEU A 127 -8.24 -16.23 -1.39
CA LEU A 127 -7.25 -15.42 -0.67
C LEU A 127 -6.84 -14.17 -1.47
N ASN A 128 -6.59 -14.31 -2.77
CA ASN A 128 -6.23 -13.17 -3.62
C ASN A 128 -7.38 -12.17 -3.78
N LEU A 129 -8.62 -12.65 -3.92
CA LEU A 129 -9.81 -11.79 -3.96
C LEU A 129 -10.03 -11.07 -2.63
N PHE A 130 -9.82 -11.76 -1.52
CA PHE A 130 -9.87 -11.13 -0.19
C PHE A 130 -8.82 -10.02 -0.07
N LEU A 131 -7.57 -10.29 -0.44
CA LEU A 131 -6.51 -9.27 -0.44
C LEU A 131 -6.83 -8.10 -1.38
N ALA A 132 -7.35 -8.38 -2.57
CA ALA A 132 -7.77 -7.34 -3.50
C ALA A 132 -8.89 -6.46 -2.90
N ALA A 133 -9.87 -7.05 -2.23
CA ALA A 133 -10.94 -6.32 -1.55
C ALA A 133 -10.40 -5.45 -0.41
N VAL A 134 -9.47 -5.99 0.41
CA VAL A 134 -8.79 -5.23 1.46
C VAL A 134 -8.02 -4.06 0.87
N MET A 135 -7.22 -4.29 -0.18
CA MET A 135 -6.44 -3.23 -0.83
C MET A 135 -7.33 -2.17 -1.48
N ALA A 136 -8.46 -2.57 -2.07
CA ALA A 136 -9.45 -1.63 -2.61
C ALA A 136 -10.10 -0.79 -1.51
N GLY A 137 -10.45 -1.41 -0.37
CA GLY A 137 -10.96 -0.70 0.81
C GLY A 137 -9.94 0.31 1.36
N LEU A 138 -8.67 -0.10 1.49
CA LEU A 138 -7.57 0.77 1.89
C LEU A 138 -7.31 1.89 0.88
N TRP A 139 -7.45 1.63 -0.41
CA TRP A 139 -7.35 2.65 -1.45
C TRP A 139 -8.43 3.72 -1.31
N VAL A 140 -9.69 3.32 -1.11
CA VAL A 140 -10.79 4.27 -0.85
C VAL A 140 -10.54 5.05 0.44
N TRP A 141 -10.08 4.37 1.50
CA TRP A 141 -9.79 5.00 2.79
C TRP A 141 -8.57 5.94 2.76
N SER A 142 -7.59 5.67 1.90
CA SER A 142 -6.38 6.48 1.73
C SER A 142 -6.66 7.91 1.24
N LYS A 143 -7.85 8.16 0.69
CA LYS A 143 -8.34 9.50 0.33
C LYS A 143 -8.56 10.38 1.55
N ARG A 144 -8.81 9.80 2.72
CA ARG A 144 -8.99 10.50 4.00
C ARG A 144 -7.74 10.45 4.87
N ALA A 145 -7.07 9.29 4.91
CA ALA A 145 -5.92 9.09 5.78
C ALA A 145 -4.88 8.18 5.11
N LEU A 146 -3.92 8.79 4.39
CA LEU A 146 -2.93 8.06 3.58
C LEU A 146 -1.97 7.22 4.43
N LEU A 147 -1.43 7.79 5.51
CA LEU A 147 -0.43 7.12 6.36
C LEU A 147 -0.94 5.85 7.04
N PRO A 148 -2.06 5.86 7.79
CA PRO A 148 -2.55 4.63 8.39
C PRO A 148 -2.90 3.59 7.32
N ALA A 149 -3.45 4.01 6.18
CA ALA A 149 -3.77 3.08 5.08
C ALA A 149 -2.54 2.35 4.54
N ILE A 150 -1.43 3.06 4.28
CA ILE A 150 -0.20 2.43 3.77
C ILE A 150 0.44 1.51 4.83
N ILE A 151 0.49 1.94 6.10
CA ILE A 151 1.05 1.13 7.19
C ILE A 151 0.23 -0.14 7.36
N THR A 152 -1.10 -0.05 7.35
CA THR A 152 -1.99 -1.21 7.41
C THR A 152 -1.81 -2.13 6.21
N ALA A 153 -1.72 -1.59 4.98
CA ALA A 153 -1.48 -2.38 3.78
C ALA A 153 -0.17 -3.17 3.87
N LEU A 154 0.92 -2.52 4.30
CA LEU A 154 2.22 -3.17 4.49
C LEU A 154 2.16 -4.24 5.59
N GLY A 155 1.52 -3.93 6.73
CA GLY A 155 1.35 -4.88 7.83
C GLY A 155 0.59 -6.13 7.43
N ILE A 156 -0.55 -5.97 6.75
CA ILE A 156 -1.36 -7.10 6.25
C ILE A 156 -0.56 -7.92 5.23
N TYR A 157 0.12 -7.26 4.30
CA TYR A 157 0.92 -7.95 3.29
C TYR A 157 2.03 -8.80 3.93
N VAL A 158 2.78 -8.23 4.88
CA VAL A 158 3.84 -8.96 5.60
C VAL A 158 3.25 -10.11 6.42
N ALA A 159 2.14 -9.88 7.14
CA ALA A 159 1.48 -10.92 7.92
C ALA A 159 1.05 -12.13 7.06
N VAL A 160 0.50 -11.88 5.88
CA VAL A 160 0.12 -12.93 4.93
C VAL A 160 1.33 -13.70 4.41
N GLN A 161 2.44 -13.02 4.15
CA GLN A 161 3.67 -13.69 3.72
C GLN A 161 4.28 -14.55 4.83
N LEU A 162 4.24 -14.07 6.09
CA LEU A 162 4.68 -14.85 7.25
C LEU A 162 3.79 -16.08 7.48
N ALA A 163 2.47 -15.92 7.38
CA ALA A 163 1.54 -17.04 7.47
C ALA A 163 1.84 -18.07 6.36
N SER A 164 1.99 -17.63 5.11
CA SER A 164 2.30 -18.51 3.98
C SER A 164 3.62 -19.25 4.17
N ALA A 165 4.64 -18.58 4.71
CA ALA A 165 5.94 -19.17 5.03
C ALA A 165 5.86 -20.26 6.11
N MET A 166 4.93 -20.14 7.05
CA MET A 166 4.70 -21.16 8.08
C MET A 166 4.00 -22.41 7.51
N TYR A 167 3.14 -22.24 6.51
CA TYR A 167 2.42 -23.36 5.89
C TYR A 167 3.28 -24.14 4.88
N ASP A 168 4.05 -23.43 4.03
CA ASP A 168 4.95 -24.06 3.07
C ASP A 168 6.22 -23.20 2.86
N PRO A 169 7.38 -23.62 3.39
CA PRO A 169 8.62 -22.86 3.27
C PRO A 169 9.13 -22.79 1.82
N LYS A 170 8.71 -23.68 0.91
CA LYS A 170 9.11 -23.59 -0.51
C LYS A 170 8.50 -22.37 -1.20
N THR A 171 7.36 -21.88 -0.72
CA THR A 171 6.72 -20.66 -1.21
C THR A 171 7.51 -19.39 -0.90
N LEU A 172 8.51 -19.44 -0.01
CA LEU A 172 9.43 -18.32 0.23
C LEU A 172 10.39 -18.12 -0.94
N ALA A 173 10.93 -19.20 -1.49
CA ALA A 173 11.89 -19.15 -2.59
C ALA A 173 11.19 -18.81 -3.91
N GLN A 174 10.01 -19.39 -4.14
CA GLN A 174 9.25 -19.15 -5.36
C GLN A 174 8.62 -17.74 -5.34
N GLY A 175 9.02 -16.90 -6.29
CA GLY A 175 8.48 -15.53 -6.43
C GLY A 175 9.11 -14.49 -5.50
N MET A 176 10.27 -14.77 -4.89
CA MET A 176 10.97 -13.82 -4.01
C MET A 176 11.22 -12.46 -4.68
N ILE A 177 11.53 -12.44 -5.98
CA ILE A 177 11.75 -11.21 -6.76
C ILE A 177 10.50 -10.32 -6.72
N LEU A 178 9.32 -10.86 -7.02
CA LEU A 178 8.07 -10.10 -7.02
C LEU A 178 7.74 -9.59 -5.61
N LYS A 179 7.94 -10.43 -4.58
CA LYS A 179 7.71 -10.04 -3.19
C LYS A 179 8.59 -8.86 -2.77
N VAL A 180 9.88 -8.89 -3.11
CA VAL A 180 10.83 -7.81 -2.84
C VAL A 180 10.43 -6.53 -3.58
N ILE A 181 10.04 -6.61 -4.85
CA ILE A 181 9.57 -5.46 -5.62
C ILE A 181 8.36 -4.79 -4.94
N VAL A 182 7.38 -5.58 -4.52
CA VAL A 182 6.18 -5.07 -3.82
C VAL A 182 6.56 -4.41 -2.48
N ILE A 183 7.43 -5.03 -1.69
CA ILE A 183 7.89 -4.46 -0.40
C ILE A 183 8.62 -3.13 -0.63
N VAL A 184 9.56 -3.08 -1.58
CA VAL A 184 10.30 -1.85 -1.90
C VAL A 184 9.35 -0.75 -2.39
N ALA A 185 8.35 -1.09 -3.20
CA ALA A 185 7.35 -0.13 -3.66
C ALA A 185 6.51 0.42 -2.50
N LEU A 186 6.08 -0.44 -1.57
CA LEU A 186 5.33 -0.03 -0.37
C LEU A 186 6.18 0.85 0.57
N VAL A 187 7.44 0.47 0.83
CA VAL A 187 8.36 1.25 1.67
C VAL A 187 8.62 2.64 1.09
N LYS A 188 8.84 2.73 -0.23
CA LYS A 188 8.96 4.02 -0.93
C LYS A 188 7.68 4.84 -0.82
N GLY A 189 6.52 4.18 -0.90
CA GLY A 189 5.22 4.78 -0.63
C GLY A 189 5.12 5.40 0.77
N VAL A 190 5.49 4.65 1.81
CA VAL A 190 5.52 5.14 3.21
C VAL A 190 6.44 6.35 3.35
N GLN A 191 7.67 6.27 2.84
CA GLN A 191 8.63 7.38 2.92
C GLN A 191 8.10 8.65 2.25
N SER A 192 7.46 8.50 1.09
CA SER A 192 6.85 9.64 0.38
C SER A 192 5.68 10.26 1.16
N ALA A 193 4.85 9.43 1.81
CA ALA A 193 3.74 9.89 2.63
C ALA A 193 4.21 10.58 3.92
N LEU A 194 5.25 10.06 4.57
CA LEU A 194 5.85 10.68 5.76
C LEU A 194 6.50 12.02 5.43
N ALA A 195 7.17 12.13 4.28
CA ALA A 195 7.73 13.40 3.83
C ALA A 195 6.64 14.46 3.61
N ALA A 196 5.52 14.08 3.01
CA ALA A 196 4.37 14.99 2.83
C ALA A 196 3.76 15.42 4.18
N GLN A 197 3.61 14.51 5.14
CA GLN A 197 3.08 14.85 6.46
C GLN A 197 4.00 15.80 7.23
N LYS A 198 5.33 15.65 7.13
CA LYS A 198 6.27 16.59 7.77
C LYS A 198 6.09 18.02 7.26
N VAL A 199 5.87 18.18 5.96
CA VAL A 199 5.58 19.50 5.35
C VAL A 199 4.26 20.05 5.86
N GLU A 200 3.24 19.20 6.02
CA GLU A 200 1.95 19.60 6.56
C GLU A 200 2.00 19.97 8.07
N LEU A 201 2.85 19.30 8.87
CA LEU A 201 3.06 19.62 10.28
C LEU A 201 3.98 20.82 10.51
N ALA A 202 4.94 21.05 9.61
CA ALA A 202 5.71 22.28 9.58
C ALA A 202 4.85 23.48 9.14
N ARG A 203 3.64 23.19 8.64
CA ARG A 203 2.53 24.11 8.51
C ARG A 203 1.60 23.99 9.73
#